data_AF-A0A1Q4FH97-F1
#
_entry.id   AF-A0A1Q4FH97-F1
#
_cell.length_a   1.000
_cell.length_b   1.000
_cell.length_c   1.000
_cell.angle_alpha   90.00
_cell.angle_beta   90.00
_cell.angle_gamma   90.00
#
_symmetry.space_group_name_H-M   'P 1'
#
loop_
_entity.id
_entity.type
_entity.pdbx_description
1 polymer ?
#
loop_
_entity_poly.entity_id
_entity_poly.type
_entity_poly.pdbx_seq_one_letter_code
_entity_poly.pdbx_strand_id
1 'polypeptide(L)'
;MELPGVGARIEAALQQFQQHQADQPFLTRCLALIGQVEEWKYSTGPLYDLPPYQMQLMGFSGGKPLKKSFADLSAARAGGAYASGFVGGRHVLTVDPAENLKLSPQVTQYDHEGDLARATITRQPALAVPVLSRPASLVGLGETSWLDERRRLHIGVGSRGAFAVYLYRYDDAQRPRHVHLFSKGHTVQSDYELHYDDAGNLSRVTDVLGHPVWPKR
;
A
#
# COMPACT_ATOMS: atom_id res chain seq x y z
N MET A 1 -2.76 -7.35 22.97
CA MET A 1 -2.34 -8.77 22.98
C MET A 1 -1.44 -8.97 21.76
N GLU A 2 -0.12 -9.09 21.93
CA GLU A 2 0.76 -9.37 20.79
C GLU A 2 0.46 -10.78 20.27
N LEU A 3 0.06 -10.88 19.00
CA LEU A 3 -0.15 -12.18 18.36
C LEU A 3 1.19 -12.96 18.37
N PRO A 4 1.19 -14.22 18.84
CA PRO A 4 2.41 -15.04 18.87
C PRO A 4 3.10 -15.06 17.49
N GLY A 5 4.40 -14.82 17.48
CA GLY A 5 5.23 -14.84 16.27
C GLY A 5 5.24 -13.55 15.44
N VAL A 6 4.40 -12.55 15.72
CA VAL A 6 4.42 -11.29 14.94
C VAL A 6 5.72 -10.51 15.13
N GLY A 7 6.30 -10.50 16.34
CA GLY A 7 7.61 -9.88 16.58
C GLY A 7 8.70 -10.43 15.67
N ALA A 8 8.84 -11.76 15.60
CA ALA A 8 9.80 -12.43 14.71
C ALA A 8 9.56 -12.09 13.21
N ARG A 9 8.29 -11.95 12.79
CA ARG A 9 7.97 -11.55 11.41
C ARG A 9 8.33 -10.10 11.12
N ILE A 10 8.14 -9.19 12.08
CA ILE A 10 8.60 -7.79 11.95
C ILE A 10 10.13 -7.75 11.84
N GLU A 11 10.84 -8.49 12.69
CA GLU A 11 12.31 -8.57 12.66
C GLU A 11 12.82 -9.11 11.33
N ALA A 12 12.23 -10.20 10.82
CA ALA A 12 12.56 -10.76 9.52
C ALA A 12 12.32 -9.76 8.38
N ALA A 13 11.18 -9.06 8.39
CA ALA A 13 10.86 -8.03 7.40
C ALA A 13 11.85 -6.86 7.46
N LEU A 14 12.23 -6.41 8.66
CA LEU A 14 13.24 -5.36 8.86
C LEU A 14 14.62 -5.78 8.34
N GLN A 15 15.03 -7.01 8.60
CA GLN A 15 16.29 -7.57 8.08
C GLN A 15 16.27 -7.61 6.54
N GLN A 16 15.16 -8.08 5.94
CA GLN A 16 14.99 -8.11 4.50
C GLN A 16 15.01 -6.69 3.89
N PHE A 17 14.36 -5.73 4.54
CA PHE A 17 14.41 -4.32 4.13
C PHE A 17 15.84 -3.79 4.09
N GLN A 18 16.63 -4.04 5.13
CA GLN A 18 18.03 -3.61 5.18
C GLN A 18 18.89 -4.27 4.10
N GLN A 19 18.67 -5.54 3.81
CA GLN A 19 19.35 -6.25 2.73
C GLN A 19 19.05 -5.62 1.36
N HIS A 20 17.76 -5.39 1.06
CA HIS A 20 17.32 -4.84 -0.22
C HIS A 20 17.67 -3.36 -0.41
N GLN A 21 17.88 -2.60 0.67
CA GLN A 21 18.34 -1.21 0.57
C GLN A 21 19.70 -1.07 -0.12
N ALA A 22 20.57 -2.07 -0.01
CA ALA A 22 21.89 -2.09 -0.63
C ALA A 22 21.94 -2.85 -1.98
N ASP A 23 20.88 -3.57 -2.33
CA ASP A 23 20.81 -4.42 -3.54
C ASP A 23 20.41 -3.60 -4.78
N GLN A 24 21.40 -3.06 -5.50
CA GLN A 24 21.18 -2.33 -6.75
C GLN A 24 20.51 -3.17 -7.86
N PRO A 25 20.89 -4.44 -8.09
CA PRO A 25 20.14 -5.33 -8.98
C PRO A 25 18.65 -5.44 -8.64
N PHE A 26 18.29 -5.58 -7.36
CA PHE A 26 16.90 -5.59 -6.92
C PHE A 26 16.16 -4.30 -7.27
N LEU A 27 16.77 -3.15 -6.97
CA LEU A 27 16.19 -1.83 -7.28
C LEU A 27 16.05 -1.59 -8.79
N THR A 28 16.95 -2.13 -9.60
CA THR A 28 16.88 -2.03 -11.05
C THR A 28 15.75 -2.89 -11.63
N ARG A 29 15.55 -4.11 -11.11
CA ARG A 29 14.37 -4.92 -11.48
C ARG A 29 13.07 -4.21 -11.16
N CYS A 30 13.02 -3.51 -10.04
CA CYS A 30 11.87 -2.70 -9.66
C CYS A 30 11.58 -1.60 -10.72
N LEU A 31 12.60 -0.96 -11.30
CA LEU A 31 12.40 0.06 -12.33
C LEU A 31 11.83 -0.53 -13.64
N ALA A 32 12.24 -1.74 -14.00
CA ALA A 32 11.87 -2.37 -15.28
C ALA A 32 10.38 -2.73 -15.40
N LEU A 33 9.67 -2.93 -14.28
CA LEU A 33 8.26 -3.32 -14.25
C LEU A 33 7.32 -2.30 -14.90
N ILE A 34 7.66 -1.01 -14.87
CA ILE A 34 6.84 0.04 -15.50
C ILE A 34 6.72 -0.21 -17.01
N GLY A 35 7.80 -0.66 -17.66
CA GLY A 35 7.81 -0.96 -19.09
C GLY A 35 7.06 -2.24 -19.47
N GLN A 36 6.61 -3.02 -18.49
CA GLN A 36 5.88 -4.28 -18.70
C GLN A 36 4.37 -4.13 -18.50
N VAL A 37 3.90 -2.95 -18.07
CA VAL A 37 2.47 -2.70 -17.83
C VAL A 37 1.69 -2.70 -19.15
N GLU A 38 0.60 -3.47 -19.19
CA GLU A 38 -0.29 -3.60 -20.35
C GLU A 38 -1.46 -2.60 -20.31
N GLU A 39 -1.97 -2.30 -19.11
CA GLU A 39 -3.10 -1.39 -18.90
C GLU A 39 -2.84 -0.44 -17.72
N TRP A 40 -3.19 0.84 -17.89
CA TRP A 40 -3.17 1.85 -16.83
C TRP A 40 -4.58 2.28 -16.44
N LYS A 41 -4.90 2.22 -15.15
CA LYS A 41 -6.10 2.81 -14.56
C LYS A 41 -5.72 3.94 -13.63
N TYR A 42 -6.51 5.02 -13.67
CA TYR A 42 -6.23 6.22 -12.88
C TYR A 42 -7.25 6.42 -11.77
N SER A 43 -6.81 6.95 -10.63
CA SER A 43 -7.69 7.23 -9.50
C SER A 43 -7.25 8.46 -8.70
N THR A 44 -8.17 9.03 -7.92
CA THR A 44 -7.89 10.16 -7.00
C THR A 44 -7.20 9.75 -5.71
N GLY A 45 -6.97 8.45 -5.51
CA GLY A 45 -6.40 7.86 -4.29
C GLY A 45 -5.93 6.43 -4.55
N PRO A 46 -5.26 5.79 -3.59
CA PRO A 46 -4.72 4.43 -3.70
C PRO A 46 -5.85 3.39 -3.66
N LEU A 47 -6.55 3.22 -4.78
CA LEU A 47 -7.79 2.43 -4.87
C LEU A 47 -7.54 0.92 -4.89
N TYR A 48 -6.42 0.51 -5.50
CA TYR A 48 -6.10 -0.90 -5.74
C TYR A 48 -4.95 -1.43 -4.85
N ASP A 49 -4.50 -0.59 -3.93
CA ASP A 49 -3.32 -0.84 -3.10
C ASP A 49 -3.62 -1.84 -1.96
N LEU A 50 -2.56 -2.50 -1.50
CA LEU A 50 -2.57 -3.34 -0.30
C LEU A 50 -1.87 -2.61 0.86
N PRO A 51 -2.36 -2.73 2.11
CA PRO A 51 -3.55 -3.47 2.53
C PRO A 51 -4.85 -2.68 2.28
N PRO A 52 -6.03 -3.34 2.26
CA PRO A 52 -7.29 -2.68 1.92
C PRO A 52 -7.68 -1.62 2.96
N TYR A 53 -8.34 -0.56 2.50
CA TYR A 53 -8.94 0.50 3.32
C TYR A 53 -7.97 1.30 4.21
N GLN A 54 -6.67 1.25 3.96
CA GLN A 54 -5.67 1.99 4.75
C GLN A 54 -6.01 3.48 4.89
N MET A 55 -6.48 4.12 3.82
CA MET A 55 -6.88 5.54 3.84
C MET A 55 -8.09 5.78 4.77
N GLN A 56 -9.10 4.91 4.71
CA GLN A 56 -10.31 5.01 5.52
C GLN A 56 -10.01 4.75 7.00
N LEU A 57 -9.11 3.81 7.32
CA LEU A 57 -8.63 3.58 8.69
C LEU A 57 -7.92 4.81 9.27
N MET A 58 -7.31 5.64 8.41
CA MET A 58 -6.70 6.93 8.78
C MET A 58 -7.69 8.11 8.71
N GLY A 59 -8.97 7.84 8.39
CA GLY A 59 -10.02 8.83 8.28
C GLY A 59 -9.94 9.71 7.03
N PHE A 60 -9.26 9.25 5.98
CA PHE A 60 -9.23 9.90 4.67
C PHE A 60 -10.19 9.22 3.69
N SER A 61 -10.67 9.97 2.71
CA SER A 61 -11.42 9.41 1.59
C SER A 61 -10.58 8.43 0.79
N GLY A 62 -11.16 7.29 0.43
CA GLY A 62 -10.56 6.38 -0.53
C GLY A 62 -10.44 7.00 -1.93
N GLY A 63 -9.66 6.35 -2.79
CA GLY A 63 -9.59 6.72 -4.20
C GLY A 63 -10.91 6.48 -4.93
N LYS A 64 -11.17 7.25 -5.99
CA LYS A 64 -12.24 6.99 -6.95
C LYS A 64 -11.63 6.81 -8.35
N PRO A 65 -12.17 5.89 -9.18
CA PRO A 65 -11.73 5.78 -10.57
C PRO A 65 -11.91 7.10 -11.32
N LEU A 66 -10.91 7.46 -12.12
CA LEU A 66 -10.97 8.57 -13.06
C LEU A 66 -11.30 8.03 -14.45
N LYS A 67 -12.29 8.63 -15.11
CA LYS A 67 -12.61 8.33 -16.52
C LYS A 67 -11.64 9.01 -17.51
N LYS A 68 -10.72 9.83 -17.00
CA LYS A 68 -9.75 10.58 -17.79
C LYS A 68 -8.59 9.66 -18.18
N SER A 69 -8.18 9.71 -19.45
CA SER A 69 -6.90 9.20 -19.90
C SER A 69 -5.82 10.28 -19.81
N PHE A 70 -4.58 9.85 -19.60
CA PHE A 70 -3.41 10.72 -19.63
C PHE A 70 -2.50 10.28 -20.77
N ALA A 71 -1.75 11.22 -21.34
CA ALA A 71 -0.82 10.93 -22.44
C ALA A 71 0.32 10.00 -21.98
N ASP A 72 0.77 10.18 -20.74
CA ASP A 72 1.80 9.36 -20.10
C ASP A 72 1.68 9.44 -18.56
N LEU A 73 2.55 8.69 -17.87
CA LEU A 73 2.61 8.70 -16.40
C LEU A 73 3.03 10.05 -15.82
N SER A 74 3.85 10.83 -16.52
CA SER A 74 4.27 12.15 -16.04
C SER A 74 3.07 13.11 -16.02
N ALA A 75 2.23 13.06 -17.05
CA ALA A 75 0.98 13.82 -17.14
C ALA A 75 -0.03 13.40 -16.06
N ALA A 76 -0.15 12.09 -15.79
CA ALA A 76 -0.99 11.58 -14.71
C ALA A 76 -0.52 12.09 -13.34
N ARG A 77 0.78 11.98 -13.06
CA ARG A 77 1.39 12.45 -11.82
C ARG A 77 1.24 13.95 -11.63
N ALA A 78 1.50 14.74 -12.68
CA ALA A 78 1.33 16.20 -12.66
C ALA A 78 -0.14 16.61 -12.42
N GLY A 79 -1.08 15.81 -12.91
CA GLY A 79 -2.52 15.99 -12.68
C GLY A 79 -3.01 15.51 -11.32
N GLY A 80 -2.13 15.06 -10.42
CA GLY A 80 -2.50 14.58 -9.09
C GLY A 80 -3.19 13.20 -9.09
N ALA A 81 -3.07 12.42 -10.16
CA ALA A 81 -3.67 11.09 -10.25
C ALA A 81 -2.70 9.99 -9.79
N TYR A 82 -3.23 9.02 -9.06
CA TYR A 82 -2.60 7.72 -8.90
C TYR A 82 -2.72 6.95 -10.21
N ALA A 83 -1.65 6.28 -10.63
CA ALA A 83 -1.64 5.42 -11.81
C ALA A 83 -1.36 3.97 -11.40
N SER A 84 -2.37 3.11 -11.52
CA SER A 84 -2.28 1.68 -11.22
C SER A 84 -2.10 0.89 -12.50
N GLY A 85 -1.00 0.15 -12.59
CA GLY A 85 -0.60 -0.65 -13.73
C GLY A 85 -1.01 -2.11 -13.59
N PHE A 86 -1.54 -2.68 -14.66
CA PHE A 86 -2.03 -4.05 -14.72
C PHE A 86 -1.33 -4.86 -15.82
N VAL A 87 -1.12 -6.15 -15.55
CA VAL A 87 -0.60 -7.16 -16.48
C VAL A 87 -1.48 -8.40 -16.37
N GLY A 88 -2.05 -8.87 -17.48
CA GLY A 88 -2.99 -10.00 -17.47
C GLY A 88 -4.21 -9.75 -16.57
N GLY A 89 -4.64 -8.50 -16.44
CA GLY A 89 -5.75 -8.09 -15.55
C GLY A 89 -5.41 -8.02 -14.06
N ARG A 90 -4.17 -8.33 -13.65
CA ARG A 90 -3.70 -8.26 -12.26
C ARG A 90 -2.96 -6.96 -11.99
N HIS A 91 -3.26 -6.32 -10.85
CA HIS A 91 -2.57 -5.13 -10.39
C HIS A 91 -1.13 -5.47 -9.99
N VAL A 92 -0.14 -4.83 -10.63
CA VAL A 92 1.29 -5.12 -10.39
C VAL A 92 2.07 -3.94 -9.84
N LEU A 93 1.58 -2.70 -10.01
CA LEU A 93 2.18 -1.53 -9.38
C LEU A 93 1.24 -0.32 -9.34
N THR A 94 1.48 0.56 -8.38
CA THR A 94 0.90 1.91 -8.29
C THR A 94 2.03 2.93 -8.35
N VAL A 95 1.86 3.98 -9.16
CA VAL A 95 2.69 5.18 -9.17
C VAL A 95 1.94 6.32 -8.51
N ASP A 96 2.52 6.88 -7.45
CA ASP A 96 1.92 7.95 -6.67
C ASP A 96 1.93 9.28 -7.44
N PRO A 97 0.91 10.13 -7.22
CA PRO A 97 0.90 11.48 -7.77
C PRO A 97 2.09 12.31 -7.27
N ALA A 98 2.40 13.39 -7.98
CA ALA A 98 3.44 14.32 -7.57
C ALA A 98 2.82 15.63 -7.08
N GLU A 99 3.02 15.97 -5.81
CA GLU A 99 2.81 17.36 -5.35
C GLU A 99 3.88 18.30 -5.95
N ASN A 100 5.06 17.75 -6.27
CA ASN A 100 6.16 18.47 -6.91
C ASN A 100 6.89 17.54 -7.90
N LEU A 101 6.86 17.90 -9.19
CA LEU A 101 7.47 17.11 -10.27
C LEU A 101 9.00 16.99 -10.19
N LYS A 102 9.66 17.80 -9.35
CA LYS A 102 11.08 17.66 -9.04
C LYS A 102 11.37 16.49 -8.09
N LEU A 103 10.34 15.90 -7.47
CA LEU A 103 10.49 14.75 -6.58
C LEU A 103 10.42 13.44 -7.37
N SER A 104 11.32 12.54 -6.99
CA SER A 104 11.33 11.13 -7.39
C SER A 104 9.94 10.50 -7.25
N PRO A 105 9.38 9.87 -8.31
CA PRO A 105 8.14 9.10 -8.18
C PRO A 105 8.27 8.05 -7.08
N GLN A 106 7.26 7.96 -6.24
CA GLN A 106 7.08 6.80 -5.40
C GLN A 106 6.30 5.76 -6.19
N VAL A 107 6.82 4.53 -6.22
CA VAL A 107 6.23 3.41 -6.93
C VAL A 107 6.13 2.25 -5.96
N THR A 108 4.90 1.76 -5.77
CA THR A 108 4.61 0.56 -5.00
C THR A 108 4.39 -0.59 -5.97
N GLN A 109 5.15 -1.67 -5.83
CA GLN A 109 5.07 -2.85 -6.68
C GLN A 109 4.45 -4.00 -5.90
N TYR A 110 3.57 -4.74 -6.56
CA TYR A 110 2.83 -5.85 -5.97
C TYR A 110 3.27 -7.15 -6.61
N ASP A 111 3.79 -8.04 -5.78
CA ASP A 111 4.05 -9.42 -6.13
C ASP A 111 3.10 -10.31 -5.32
N HIS A 112 2.65 -11.41 -5.92
CA HIS A 112 1.86 -12.40 -5.21
C HIS A 112 2.31 -13.80 -5.59
N GLU A 113 2.57 -14.59 -4.54
CA GLU A 113 2.95 -16.00 -4.58
C GLU A 113 1.92 -16.78 -3.76
N GLY A 114 0.94 -17.39 -4.43
CA GLY A 114 -0.21 -18.00 -3.76
C GLY A 114 -0.98 -16.98 -2.91
N ASP A 115 -1.05 -17.25 -1.62
CA ASP A 115 -1.74 -16.42 -0.62
C ASP A 115 -0.92 -15.23 -0.09
N LEU A 116 0.37 -15.20 -0.42
CA LEU A 116 1.28 -14.15 -0.02
C LEU A 116 1.22 -13.00 -1.02
N ALA A 117 1.02 -11.77 -0.53
CA ALA A 117 1.14 -10.56 -1.34
C ALA A 117 2.23 -9.66 -0.74
N ARG A 118 3.23 -9.31 -1.54
CA ARG A 118 4.34 -8.44 -1.17
C ARG A 118 4.18 -7.08 -1.85
N ALA A 119 4.48 -6.02 -1.11
CA ALA A 119 4.57 -4.66 -1.60
C ALA A 119 6.03 -4.20 -1.52
N THR A 120 6.59 -3.70 -2.61
CA THR A 120 7.91 -3.07 -2.63
C THR A 120 7.76 -1.61 -2.99
N ILE A 121 8.10 -0.71 -2.07
CA ILE A 121 7.90 0.73 -2.24
C ILE A 121 9.26 1.36 -2.52
N THR A 122 9.43 1.92 -3.71
CA THR A 122 10.67 2.58 -4.14
C THR A 122 10.43 4.05 -4.48
N ARG A 123 11.44 4.89 -4.22
CA ARG A 123 11.56 6.19 -4.89
C ARG A 123 12.43 6.01 -6.11
N GLN A 124 11.90 6.31 -7.28
CA GLN A 124 12.57 6.12 -8.54
C GLN A 124 13.20 7.44 -9.04
N PRO A 125 14.25 7.39 -9.88
CA PRO A 125 14.81 8.58 -10.49
C PRO A 125 13.71 9.34 -11.27
N ALA A 126 13.72 10.67 -11.20
CA ALA A 126 12.78 11.47 -11.98
C ALA A 126 13.09 11.31 -13.48
N LEU A 127 12.11 10.86 -14.27
CA LEU A 127 12.25 10.66 -15.72
C LEU A 127 12.56 11.96 -16.49
N ALA A 128 12.17 13.12 -15.94
CA ALA A 128 12.22 14.40 -16.64
C ALA A 128 13.47 15.27 -16.35
N VAL A 129 14.27 14.96 -15.31
CA VAL A 129 15.41 15.82 -14.92
C VAL A 129 16.64 14.99 -14.53
N PRO A 130 17.52 14.65 -15.50
CA PRO A 130 18.68 13.77 -15.29
C PRO A 130 19.67 14.29 -14.23
N VAL A 131 19.92 15.60 -14.20
CA VAL A 131 20.95 16.23 -13.34
C VAL A 131 20.59 16.23 -11.85
N LEU A 132 19.31 16.12 -11.50
CA LEU A 132 18.83 16.03 -10.10
C LEU A 132 18.36 14.62 -9.73
N SER A 133 18.52 13.66 -10.64
CA SER A 133 17.98 12.31 -10.47
C SER A 133 18.78 11.56 -9.39
N ARG A 134 18.17 11.40 -8.22
CA ARG A 134 18.71 10.50 -7.19
C ARG A 134 18.57 9.06 -7.68
N PRO A 135 19.52 8.17 -7.34
CA PRO A 135 19.36 6.75 -7.64
C PRO A 135 18.07 6.21 -7.01
N ALA A 136 17.55 5.13 -7.59
CA ALA A 136 16.43 4.44 -6.99
C ALA A 136 16.75 4.07 -5.53
N SER A 137 15.76 4.18 -4.65
CA SER A 137 15.93 3.83 -3.24
C SER A 137 14.69 3.13 -2.70
N LEU A 138 14.92 2.11 -1.89
CA LEU A 138 13.84 1.42 -1.18
C LEU A 138 13.38 2.28 0.00
N VAL A 139 12.08 2.55 0.07
CA VAL A 139 11.45 3.32 1.15
C VAL A 139 10.58 2.47 2.05
N GLY A 140 10.05 1.35 1.54
CA GLY A 140 9.32 0.40 2.36
C GLY A 140 9.18 -0.98 1.72
N LEU A 141 8.92 -1.97 2.57
CA LEU A 141 8.42 -3.28 2.17
C LEU A 141 7.12 -3.55 2.91
N GLY A 142 6.20 -4.26 2.27
CA GLY A 142 4.97 -4.75 2.87
C GLY A 142 4.81 -6.23 2.58
N GLU A 143 4.28 -6.97 3.53
CA GLU A 143 3.91 -8.36 3.35
C GLU A 143 2.50 -8.57 3.89
N THR A 144 1.65 -9.22 3.10
CA THR A 144 0.29 -9.57 3.49
C THR A 144 0.09 -11.06 3.32
N SER A 145 -0.33 -11.74 4.38
CA SER A 145 -0.46 -13.21 4.41
C SER A 145 -1.64 -13.64 5.28
N TRP A 146 -2.20 -14.81 4.99
CA TRP A 146 -3.17 -15.45 5.87
C TRP A 146 -2.46 -16.08 7.08
N LEU A 147 -3.02 -15.85 8.26
CA LEU A 147 -2.67 -16.60 9.48
C LEU A 147 -3.55 -17.84 9.62
N ASP A 148 -4.79 -17.76 9.14
CA ASP A 148 -5.76 -18.84 8.98
C ASP A 148 -6.89 -18.39 8.03
N GLU A 149 -7.96 -19.17 7.93
CA GLU A 149 -9.12 -18.94 7.04
C GLU A 149 -9.86 -17.60 7.26
N ARG A 150 -9.65 -16.92 8.39
CA ARG A 150 -10.39 -15.70 8.77
C ARG A 150 -9.50 -14.55 9.19
N ARG A 151 -8.18 -14.75 9.30
CA ARG A 151 -7.25 -13.73 9.80
C ARG A 151 -6.14 -13.48 8.79
N ARG A 152 -6.03 -12.24 8.33
CA ARG A 152 -4.96 -11.80 7.44
C ARG A 152 -4.09 -10.76 8.13
N LEU A 153 -2.79 -10.97 8.09
CA LEU A 153 -1.79 -10.07 8.67
C LEU A 153 -1.12 -9.29 7.55
N HIS A 154 -1.09 -7.97 7.67
CA HIS A 154 -0.21 -7.09 6.89
C HIS A 154 0.90 -6.55 7.81
N ILE A 155 2.15 -6.67 7.38
CA ILE A 155 3.32 -6.08 8.04
C ILE A 155 3.99 -5.16 7.01
N GLY A 156 4.01 -3.87 7.29
CA GLY A 156 4.81 -2.88 6.57
C GLY A 156 6.03 -2.50 7.37
N VAL A 157 7.18 -2.35 6.73
CA VAL A 157 8.44 -1.89 7.33
C VAL A 157 9.09 -0.79 6.48
N GLY A 158 9.89 0.05 7.11
CA GLY A 158 10.61 1.13 6.44
C GLY A 158 11.86 1.58 7.18
N SER A 159 12.37 2.74 6.79
CA SER A 159 13.63 3.29 7.30
C SER A 159 13.59 3.50 8.83
N ARG A 160 14.77 3.49 9.48
CA ARG A 160 14.94 3.72 10.93
C ARG A 160 14.15 2.72 11.80
N GLY A 161 13.91 1.53 11.24
CA GLY A 161 13.17 0.46 11.88
C GLY A 161 11.69 0.77 12.08
N ALA A 162 11.11 1.65 11.27
CA ALA A 162 9.68 1.90 11.28
C ALA A 162 8.92 0.63 10.86
N PHE A 163 7.79 0.36 11.51
CA PHE A 163 6.89 -0.72 11.13
C PHE A 163 5.44 -0.34 11.40
N ALA A 164 4.52 -0.96 10.65
CA ALA A 164 3.09 -0.93 10.89
C ALA A 164 2.51 -2.33 10.67
N VAL A 165 1.63 -2.77 11.56
CA VAL A 165 0.98 -4.07 11.51
C VAL A 165 -0.52 -3.89 11.51
N TYR A 166 -1.19 -4.52 10.56
CA TYR A 166 -2.65 -4.57 10.47
C TYR A 166 -3.08 -6.03 10.53
N LEU A 167 -3.86 -6.39 11.53
CA LEU A 167 -4.53 -7.69 11.61
C LEU A 167 -6.00 -7.51 11.22
N TYR A 168 -6.32 -7.98 10.02
CA TYR A 168 -7.68 -8.03 9.51
C TYR A 168 -8.36 -9.33 9.94
N ARG A 169 -9.58 -9.24 10.46
CA ARG A 169 -10.48 -10.38 10.70
C ARG A 169 -11.64 -10.32 9.72
N TYR A 170 -11.89 -11.43 9.04
CA TYR A 170 -12.86 -11.55 7.96
C TYR A 170 -14.13 -12.28 8.40
N ASP A 171 -15.26 -11.91 7.79
CA ASP A 171 -16.52 -12.65 7.90
C ASP A 171 -16.55 -13.87 6.96
N ASP A 172 -17.63 -14.66 7.03
CA ASP A 172 -17.83 -15.84 6.18
C ASP A 172 -17.88 -15.51 4.68
N ALA A 173 -18.20 -14.26 4.34
CA ALA A 173 -18.20 -13.75 2.96
C ALA A 173 -16.83 -13.19 2.54
N GLN A 174 -15.78 -13.44 3.33
CA GLN A 174 -14.41 -12.97 3.07
C GLN A 174 -14.31 -11.44 2.96
N ARG A 175 -15.08 -10.72 3.78
CA ARG A 175 -14.96 -9.26 3.94
C ARG A 175 -14.31 -8.91 5.28
N PRO A 176 -13.34 -7.98 5.32
CA PRO A 176 -12.73 -7.58 6.57
C PRO A 176 -13.75 -6.82 7.44
N ARG A 177 -13.95 -7.27 8.68
CA ARG A 177 -14.89 -6.68 9.64
C ARG A 177 -14.21 -5.93 10.77
N HIS A 178 -13.03 -6.39 11.14
CA HIS A 178 -12.29 -5.82 12.25
C HIS A 178 -10.82 -5.69 11.90
N VAL A 179 -10.21 -4.57 12.26
CA VAL A 179 -8.78 -4.31 12.04
C VAL A 179 -8.14 -3.89 13.34
N HIS A 180 -7.17 -4.68 13.79
CA HIS A 180 -6.28 -4.28 14.87
C HIS A 180 -4.99 -3.73 14.26
N LEU A 181 -4.65 -2.48 14.58
CA LEU A 181 -3.51 -1.73 14.06
C LEU A 181 -2.55 -1.37 15.19
N PHE A 182 -1.26 -1.60 14.97
CA PHE A 182 -0.22 -1.03 15.80
C PHE A 182 1.04 -0.73 14.97
N SER A 183 1.81 0.26 15.37
CA SER A 183 2.99 0.72 14.64
C SER A 183 4.04 1.27 15.58
N LYS A 184 5.29 1.30 15.14
CA LYS A 184 6.38 1.88 15.92
C LYS A 184 6.15 3.37 16.16
N GLY A 185 6.29 3.81 17.40
CA GLY A 185 6.15 5.22 17.79
C GLY A 185 4.72 5.65 18.10
N HIS A 186 3.73 4.78 17.87
CA HIS A 186 2.37 4.96 18.37
C HIS A 186 2.17 4.06 19.59
N THR A 187 1.97 4.67 20.75
CA THR A 187 1.73 3.95 22.02
C THR A 187 0.34 3.34 22.12
N VAL A 188 -0.56 3.67 21.18
CA VAL A 188 -1.96 3.25 21.20
C VAL A 188 -2.20 2.25 20.07
N GLN A 189 -2.48 1.01 20.46
CA GLN A 189 -3.10 0.03 19.57
C GLN A 189 -4.48 0.56 19.19
N SER A 190 -4.78 0.57 17.90
CA SER A 190 -6.06 1.05 17.39
C SER A 190 -6.87 -0.13 16.87
N ASP A 191 -8.12 -0.22 17.31
CA ASP A 191 -9.05 -1.25 16.89
C ASP A 191 -10.20 -0.57 16.15
N TYR A 192 -10.51 -1.10 14.97
CA TYR A 192 -11.51 -0.54 14.07
C TYR A 192 -12.53 -1.59 13.64
N GLU A 193 -13.77 -1.15 13.49
CA GLU A 193 -14.86 -1.92 12.88
C GLU A 193 -15.20 -1.37 11.49
N LEU A 194 -15.33 -2.28 10.52
CA LEU A 194 -15.67 -1.97 9.13
C LEU A 194 -17.11 -2.39 8.86
N HIS A 195 -17.90 -1.42 8.42
CA HIS A 195 -19.32 -1.60 8.17
C HIS A 195 -19.62 -1.38 6.69
N TYR A 196 -20.51 -2.20 6.16
CA TYR A 196 -20.83 -2.26 4.74
C TYR A 196 -22.30 -1.95 4.52
N ASP A 197 -22.63 -1.36 3.38
CA ASP A 197 -24.01 -1.20 2.91
C ASP A 197 -24.57 -2.51 2.34
N ASP A 198 -25.85 -2.48 1.96
CA ASP A 198 -26.57 -3.63 1.39
C ASP A 198 -25.99 -4.09 0.03
N ALA A 199 -25.28 -3.20 -0.67
CA ALA A 199 -24.58 -3.51 -1.91
C ALA A 199 -23.18 -4.09 -1.66
N GLY A 200 -22.76 -4.21 -0.40
CA GLY A 200 -21.46 -4.76 -0.02
C GLY A 200 -20.30 -3.77 -0.12
N ASN A 201 -20.57 -2.47 -0.28
CA ASN A 201 -19.53 -1.44 -0.26
C ASN A 201 -19.23 -0.98 1.17
N LEU A 202 -17.97 -0.67 1.46
CA LEU A 202 -17.61 -0.07 2.76
C LEU A 202 -18.33 1.27 2.91
N SER A 203 -19.15 1.40 3.95
CA SER A 203 -19.99 2.58 4.21
C SER A 203 -19.49 3.42 5.38
N ARG A 204 -18.89 2.79 6.41
CA ARG A 204 -18.26 3.49 7.53
C ARG A 204 -17.15 2.66 8.19
N VAL A 205 -16.25 3.36 8.86
CA VAL A 205 -15.27 2.79 9.80
C VAL A 205 -15.50 3.46 11.16
N THR A 206 -15.54 2.68 12.23
CA THR A 206 -15.65 3.17 13.61
C THR A 206 -14.51 2.67 14.49
N ASP A 207 -14.21 3.38 15.57
CA ASP A 207 -13.42 2.81 16.67
C ASP A 207 -14.26 1.82 17.50
N VAL A 208 -13.64 1.19 18.50
CA VAL A 208 -14.30 0.24 19.42
C VAL A 208 -15.38 0.85 20.32
N LEU A 209 -15.45 2.18 20.41
CA LEU A 209 -16.49 2.90 21.14
C LEU A 209 -17.64 3.31 20.20
N GLY A 210 -17.55 2.97 18.92
CA GLY A 210 -18.55 3.30 17.89
C GLY A 210 -18.39 4.72 17.33
N HIS A 211 -17.32 5.45 17.66
CA HIS A 211 -17.08 6.77 17.10
C HIS A 211 -16.67 6.67 15.63
N PRO A 212 -17.19 7.55 14.75
CA PRO A 212 -16.87 7.50 13.32
C PRO A 212 -15.42 7.93 13.08
N VAL A 213 -14.67 7.05 12.42
CA VAL A 213 -13.32 7.34 11.88
C VAL A 213 -13.44 7.78 10.42
N TRP A 214 -14.34 7.15 9.66
CA TRP A 214 -14.63 7.47 8.27
C TRP A 214 -16.10 7.16 7.92
N PRO A 215 -16.78 7.98 7.08
CA PRO A 215 -16.31 9.25 6.51
C PRO A 215 -16.23 10.36 7.56
N LYS A 216 -15.24 11.26 7.43
CA LYS A 216 -15.22 12.51 8.22
C LYS A 216 -16.36 13.41 7.72
N ARG A 217 -17.20 13.86 8.66
CA ARG A 217 -18.26 14.85 8.40
C ARG A 217 -17.65 16.22 8.10
#